data_AF-A0AAE0FC23-F1
#
_entry.id   AF-A0AAE0FC23-F1
#
_cell.length_a   1.000
_cell.length_b   1.000
_cell.length_c   1.000
_cell.angle_alpha   90.00
_cell.angle_beta   90.00
_cell.angle_gamma   90.00
#
_symmetry.space_group_name_H-M   'P 1'
#
loop_
_entity.id
_entity.type
_entity.pdbx_description
1 polymer ?
#
loop_
_entity_poly.entity_id
_entity_poly.type
_entity_poly.pdbx_seq_one_letter_code
_entity_poly.pdbx_strand_id
1 'polypeptide(L)'
;MLPCAEPMQLFFFRTSVILHSHSCLILSAMFFITRLLYGGAIRPRYRNDKQLVSQDFKSNTASYKYTFSIELVTVCKDDLVLFPMQVFNKCGVQSPLVICLRVSNCLTFLDPTTLITTQMESENYWRHPFSSVLSAKALVEYIVLDIEVLGPHHNGYQLADVQVARSSD
;
A
#
# COMPACT_ATOMS: atom_id res chain seq x y z
N MET A 1 18.93 20.82 -4.74
CA MET A 1 18.31 20.03 -5.82
C MET A 1 18.09 18.63 -5.28
N LEU A 2 16.88 18.35 -4.80
CA LEU A 2 16.52 17.01 -4.30
C LEU A 2 16.43 16.06 -5.50
N PRO A 3 17.07 14.88 -5.48
CA PRO A 3 16.84 13.89 -6.51
C PRO A 3 15.37 13.48 -6.43
N CYS A 4 14.69 13.52 -7.58
CA CYS A 4 13.38 12.93 -7.79
C CYS A 4 13.37 11.55 -7.12
N ALA A 5 12.55 11.41 -6.08
CA ALA A 5 12.13 10.12 -5.58
C ALA A 5 11.55 9.35 -6.77
N GLU A 6 12.27 8.33 -7.25
CA GLU A 6 11.63 7.27 -8.00
C GLU A 6 10.54 6.70 -7.07
N PRO A 7 9.25 6.73 -7.46
CA PRO A 7 8.30 5.84 -6.84
C PRO A 7 8.54 4.43 -7.43
N MET A 8 9.69 3.85 -7.11
CA MET A 8 9.86 2.41 -7.14
C MET A 8 8.95 1.86 -6.05
N GLN A 9 7.71 1.50 -6.41
CA GLN A 9 7.00 0.28 -6.00
C GLN A 9 5.65 0.14 -6.76
N LEU A 10 5.60 0.45 -8.06
CA LEU A 10 4.72 -0.34 -8.93
C LEU A 10 5.50 -1.61 -9.29
N PHE A 11 5.34 -2.66 -8.48
CA PHE A 11 5.69 -4.01 -8.93
C PHE A 11 4.69 -4.42 -10.01
N PHE A 12 4.88 -3.89 -11.23
CA PHE A 12 4.24 -4.41 -12.43
C PHE A 12 4.82 -5.80 -12.68
N PHE A 13 4.21 -6.84 -12.10
CA PHE A 13 4.36 -8.20 -12.65
C PHE A 13 3.56 -8.26 -13.94
N ARG A 14 4.08 -7.64 -15.01
CA ARG A 14 3.48 -7.64 -16.34
C ARG A 14 3.89 -8.92 -17.07
N THR A 15 3.43 -10.06 -16.58
CA THR A 15 3.63 -11.34 -17.27
C THR A 15 2.69 -11.42 -18.47
N SER A 16 3.27 -11.45 -19.67
CA SER A 16 2.55 -11.70 -20.91
C SER A 16 2.63 -13.18 -21.25
N VAL A 17 1.49 -13.87 -21.31
CA VAL A 17 1.44 -15.29 -21.69
C VAL A 17 0.60 -15.43 -22.97
N ILE A 18 1.16 -16.10 -23.99
CA ILE A 18 0.47 -16.43 -25.23
C ILE A 18 -0.21 -17.78 -25.01
N LEU A 19 -1.54 -17.81 -25.07
CA LEU A 19 -2.33 -19.01 -24.77
C LEU A 19 -3.21 -19.39 -25.94
N HIS A 20 -3.17 -20.68 -26.27
CA HIS A 20 -4.09 -21.32 -27.20
C HIS A 20 -5.23 -21.96 -26.40
N SER A 21 -6.41 -21.33 -26.46
CA SER A 21 -7.75 -21.87 -26.21
C SER A 21 -8.18 -22.32 -24.79
N HIS A 22 -7.35 -22.84 -23.89
CA HIS A 22 -7.86 -23.29 -22.57
C HIS A 22 -6.90 -23.01 -21.42
N SER A 23 -7.24 -22.09 -20.50
CA SER A 23 -6.59 -22.01 -19.18
C SER A 23 -7.34 -21.12 -18.17
N CYS A 24 -8.40 -21.63 -17.54
CA CYS A 24 -8.85 -21.12 -16.22
C CYS A 24 -7.76 -21.26 -15.14
N LEU A 25 -6.81 -22.18 -15.34
CA LEU A 25 -5.75 -22.52 -14.39
C LEU A 25 -4.76 -21.38 -14.13
N ILE A 26 -4.46 -20.53 -15.11
CA ILE A 26 -3.49 -19.44 -14.94
C ILE A 26 -4.08 -18.29 -14.12
N LEU A 27 -5.37 -17.99 -14.31
CA LEU A 27 -6.10 -17.03 -13.47
C LEU A 27 -6.18 -17.50 -12.02
N SER A 28 -6.53 -18.78 -11.82
CA SER A 28 -6.58 -19.38 -10.48
C SER A 28 -5.20 -19.39 -9.82
N ALA A 29 -4.14 -19.77 -10.54
CA ALA A 29 -2.78 -19.77 -10.05
C ALA A 29 -2.27 -18.36 -9.71
N MET A 30 -2.57 -17.32 -10.50
CA MET A 30 -2.21 -15.93 -10.16
C MET A 30 -2.93 -15.43 -8.90
N PHE A 31 -4.22 -15.73 -8.75
CA PHE A 31 -4.96 -15.43 -7.51
C PHE A 31 -4.36 -16.17 -6.32
N PHE A 32 -4.01 -17.44 -6.50
CA PHE A 32 -3.41 -18.26 -5.45
C PHE A 32 -2.03 -17.74 -5.08
N ILE A 33 -1.16 -17.44 -6.04
CA ILE A 33 0.20 -16.92 -5.82
C ILE A 33 0.15 -15.56 -5.13
N THR A 34 -0.73 -14.64 -5.53
CA THR A 34 -0.85 -13.33 -4.87
C THR A 34 -1.35 -13.47 -3.43
N ARG A 35 -2.29 -14.40 -3.18
CA ARG A 35 -2.78 -14.73 -1.84
C ARG A 35 -1.76 -15.48 -0.99
N LEU A 36 -0.89 -16.30 -1.59
CA LEU A 36 0.17 -17.04 -0.92
C LEU A 36 1.37 -16.14 -0.57
N LEU A 37 1.77 -15.28 -1.51
CA LEU A 37 2.91 -14.35 -1.34
C LEU A 37 2.59 -13.23 -0.36
N TYR A 38 1.33 -12.81 -0.28
CA TYR A 38 0.87 -11.72 0.58
C TYR A 38 -0.18 -12.20 1.58
N GLY A 39 0.06 -13.35 2.22
CA GLY A 39 -0.81 -13.96 3.23
C GLY A 39 -1.09 -13.00 4.40
N GLY A 40 -2.16 -12.21 4.28
CA GLY A 40 -2.62 -11.23 5.26
C GLY A 40 -2.49 -9.75 4.85
N ALA A 41 -2.11 -9.44 3.61
CA ALA A 41 -2.03 -8.07 3.10
C ALA A 41 -3.35 -7.60 2.44
N ILE A 42 -3.41 -6.30 2.20
CA ILE A 42 -4.58 -5.60 1.65
C ILE A 42 -4.86 -6.09 0.23
N ARG A 43 -6.14 -6.15 -0.15
CA ARG A 43 -6.51 -6.65 -1.49
C ARG A 43 -5.85 -5.79 -2.58
N PRO A 44 -5.07 -6.40 -3.48
CA PRO A 44 -4.47 -5.69 -4.61
C PRO A 44 -5.52 -5.40 -5.67
N ARG A 45 -5.26 -4.38 -6.49
CA ARG A 45 -6.06 -4.11 -7.68
C ARG A 45 -5.51 -4.95 -8.83
N TYR A 46 -6.39 -5.70 -9.49
CA TYR A 46 -6.02 -6.53 -10.63
C TYR A 46 -6.66 -5.98 -11.91
N ARG A 47 -5.94 -6.10 -13.02
CA ARG A 47 -6.42 -5.80 -14.37
C ARG A 47 -5.94 -6.88 -15.33
N ASN A 48 -6.82 -7.34 -16.19
CA ASN A 48 -6.55 -8.32 -17.23
C ASN A 48 -6.94 -7.74 -18.59
N ASP A 49 -6.00 -7.76 -19.52
CA ASP A 49 -6.23 -7.34 -20.91
C ASP A 49 -5.94 -8.52 -21.85
N LYS A 50 -6.75 -8.67 -22.91
CA LYS A 50 -6.53 -9.67 -23.96
C LYS A 50 -6.30 -8.96 -25.29
N GLN A 51 -5.30 -9.40 -26.02
CA GLN A 51 -4.98 -8.90 -27.36
C GLN A 51 -5.02 -10.07 -28.34
N LEU A 52 -5.80 -9.95 -29.41
CA LEU A 52 -5.79 -10.91 -30.51
C LEU A 52 -4.46 -10.77 -31.27
N VAL A 53 -3.76 -11.88 -31.46
CA VAL A 53 -2.48 -11.94 -32.20
C VAL A 53 -2.72 -12.44 -33.61
N SER A 54 -3.48 -13.53 -33.76
CA SER A 54 -3.83 -14.08 -35.07
C SER A 54 -5.16 -14.83 -35.01
N GLN A 55 -5.85 -14.93 -36.14
CA GLN A 55 -7.10 -15.70 -36.28
C GLN A 55 -7.08 -16.47 -37.59
N ASP A 56 -7.16 -17.80 -37.50
CA ASP A 56 -7.21 -18.71 -38.64
C ASP A 56 -8.67 -19.10 -38.93
N PHE A 57 -9.24 -18.55 -40.00
CA PHE A 57 -10.64 -18.80 -40.39
C PHE A 57 -10.89 -20.24 -40.88
N LYS A 58 -9.86 -20.94 -41.33
CA LYS A 58 -9.97 -22.33 -41.85
C LYS A 58 -10.09 -23.37 -40.74
N SER A 59 -9.37 -23.17 -39.65
CA SER A 59 -9.37 -24.04 -38.46
C SER A 59 -10.21 -23.47 -37.31
N ASN A 60 -10.80 -22.28 -37.49
CA ASN A 60 -11.53 -21.54 -36.46
C ASN A 60 -10.73 -21.37 -35.15
N THR A 61 -9.39 -21.26 -35.26
CA THR A 61 -8.48 -21.10 -34.14
C THR A 61 -8.02 -19.65 -34.05
N ALA A 62 -8.04 -19.08 -32.85
CA ALA A 62 -7.59 -17.71 -32.59
C ALA A 62 -6.52 -17.70 -31.50
N SER A 63 -5.39 -17.05 -31.78
CA SER A 63 -4.28 -16.87 -30.85
C SER A 63 -4.44 -15.56 -30.10
N TYR A 64 -4.47 -15.63 -28.76
CA TYR A 64 -4.57 -14.46 -27.90
C TYR A 64 -3.33 -14.32 -27.02
N LYS A 65 -2.89 -13.08 -26.84
CA LYS A 65 -1.92 -12.67 -25.83
C LYS A 65 -2.68 -12.11 -24.64
N TYR A 66 -2.49 -12.70 -23.47
CA TYR A 66 -3.06 -12.22 -22.23
C TYR A 66 -2.02 -11.43 -21.46
N THR A 67 -2.41 -10.24 -21.00
CA THR A 67 -1.59 -9.39 -20.13
C THR A 67 -2.30 -9.26 -18.80
N PHE A 68 -1.59 -9.62 -17.72
CA PHE A 68 -2.06 -9.41 -16.37
C PHE A 68 -1.27 -8.27 -15.73
N SER A 69 -1.97 -7.42 -14.98
CA SER A 69 -1.41 -6.33 -14.21
C SER A 69 -1.96 -6.40 -12.79
N ILE A 70 -1.06 -6.40 -11.82
CA ILE A 70 -1.39 -6.38 -10.40
C ILE A 70 -0.76 -5.13 -9.82
N GLU A 71 -1.58 -4.31 -9.18
CA GLU A 71 -1.16 -3.09 -8.48
C GLU A 71 -1.26 -3.33 -6.97
N LEU A 72 -0.17 -3.06 -6.26
CA LEU A 72 -0.08 -3.13 -4.81
C LEU A 72 -0.24 -1.73 -4.21
N VAL A 73 -0.64 -1.70 -2.94
CA VAL A 73 -0.68 -0.46 -2.17
C VAL A 73 0.74 0.05 -1.97
N THR A 74 0.97 1.34 -2.20
CA THR A 74 2.30 1.96 -2.16
C THR A 74 2.73 2.37 -0.74
N VAL A 75 1.84 2.23 0.24
CA VAL A 75 2.07 2.59 1.64
C VAL A 75 2.57 1.37 2.40
N CYS A 76 3.70 1.53 3.09
CA CYS A 76 4.28 0.49 3.95
C CYS A 76 4.03 0.77 5.43
N LYS A 77 4.39 -0.21 6.26
CA LYS A 77 4.45 -0.05 7.72
C LYS A 77 5.51 1.00 8.08
N ASP A 78 5.21 1.82 9.08
CA ASP A 78 6.08 2.87 9.64
C ASP A 78 6.38 4.02 8.64
N ASP A 79 5.61 4.11 7.54
CA ASP A 79 5.66 5.24 6.61
C ASP A 79 4.81 6.42 7.11
N LEU A 80 5.27 7.64 6.79
CA LEU A 80 4.53 8.87 6.99
C LEU A 80 3.67 9.18 5.76
N VAL A 81 2.36 9.38 5.98
CA VAL A 81 1.38 9.58 4.91
C VAL A 81 0.63 10.88 5.13
N LEU A 82 0.37 11.61 4.05
CA LEU A 82 -0.55 12.74 4.03
C LEU A 82 -1.84 12.32 3.34
N PHE A 83 -2.96 12.35 4.05
CA PHE A 83 -4.24 12.03 3.44
C PHE A 83 -4.71 13.11 2.46
N PRO A 84 -5.21 12.73 1.27
CA PRO A 84 -5.98 13.63 0.42
C PRO A 84 -7.23 14.11 1.15
N MET A 85 -7.66 15.35 0.88
CA MET A 85 -8.83 15.96 1.53
C MET A 85 -10.11 15.09 1.44
N GLN A 86 -10.30 14.38 0.33
CA GLN A 86 -11.46 13.50 0.10
C GLN A 86 -11.49 12.30 1.06
N VAL A 87 -10.32 11.83 1.46
CA VAL A 87 -10.13 10.69 2.36
C VAL A 87 -10.15 11.18 3.80
N PHE A 88 -9.44 12.27 4.10
CA PHE A 88 -9.39 12.91 5.41
C PHE A 88 -10.79 13.17 5.99
N ASN A 89 -11.68 13.80 5.21
CA ASN A 89 -13.05 14.11 5.63
C ASN A 89 -13.91 12.87 5.96
N LYS A 90 -13.52 11.67 5.49
CA LYS A 90 -14.23 10.41 5.75
C LYS A 90 -13.60 9.58 6.86
N CYS A 91 -12.33 9.84 7.19
CA CYS A 91 -11.52 9.02 8.07
C CYS A 91 -11.60 9.41 9.55
N GLY A 92 -12.28 10.51 9.91
CA GLY A 92 -12.51 10.91 11.30
C GLY A 92 -11.24 11.26 12.08
N VAL A 93 -10.12 11.47 11.39
CA VAL A 93 -8.85 11.93 11.97
C VAL A 93 -8.85 13.45 12.11
N GLN A 94 -8.12 13.98 13.10
CA GLN A 94 -8.03 15.43 13.34
C GLN A 94 -6.92 16.08 12.51
N SER A 95 -5.83 15.37 12.24
CA SER A 95 -4.72 15.80 11.38
C SER A 95 -4.69 15.02 10.06
N PRO A 96 -4.40 15.65 8.91
CA PRO A 96 -4.20 14.94 7.65
C PRO A 96 -2.88 14.16 7.61
N LEU A 97 -1.95 14.46 8.52
CA LEU A 97 -0.66 13.78 8.63
C LEU A 97 -0.77 12.60 9.60
N VAL A 98 -0.54 11.39 9.09
CA VAL A 98 -0.70 10.15 9.85
C VAL A 98 0.44 9.18 9.58
N ILE A 99 0.70 8.29 10.54
CA ILE A 99 1.69 7.22 10.45
C ILE A 99 0.98 5.90 10.18
N CYS A 100 1.48 5.10 9.24
CA CYS A 100 0.93 3.76 9.01
C CYS A 100 1.47 2.76 10.03
N LEU A 101 0.63 2.29 10.97
CA LEU A 101 1.04 1.32 11.99
C LEU A 101 1.10 -0.11 11.48
N ARG A 102 0.15 -0.49 10.62
CA ARG A 102 -0.03 -1.87 10.19
C ARG A 102 -0.64 -1.92 8.80
N VAL A 103 0.01 -2.67 7.92
CA VAL A 103 -0.50 -3.08 6.63
C VAL A 103 -0.92 -4.54 6.75
N SER A 104 -2.22 -4.78 6.82
CA SER A 104 -2.77 -6.14 6.79
C SER A 104 -3.99 -6.16 5.86
N ASN A 105 -5.10 -6.81 6.21
CA ASN A 105 -6.34 -6.80 5.40
C ASN A 105 -6.88 -5.38 5.15
N CYS A 106 -6.67 -4.49 6.14
CA CYS A 106 -6.89 -3.05 6.08
C CYS A 106 -5.59 -2.32 6.44
N LEU A 107 -5.48 -1.06 5.99
CA LEU A 107 -4.42 -0.14 6.42
C LEU A 107 -4.84 0.47 7.74
N THR A 108 -3.98 0.41 8.75
CA THR A 108 -4.21 1.07 10.03
C THR A 108 -3.27 2.25 10.16
N PHE A 109 -3.85 3.42 10.43
CA PHE A 109 -3.15 4.69 10.58
C PHE A 109 -3.32 5.22 11.99
N LEU A 110 -2.29 5.93 12.48
CA LEU A 110 -2.27 6.60 13.77
C LEU A 110 -1.91 8.07 13.59
N ASP A 111 -2.67 8.94 14.25
CA ASP A 111 -2.28 10.32 14.45
C ASP A 111 -1.37 10.42 15.69
N PRO A 112 -0.10 10.87 15.55
CA PRO A 112 0.83 10.93 16.66
C PRO A 112 0.46 11.97 17.73
N THR A 113 -0.39 12.96 17.40
CA THR A 113 -0.77 14.03 18.34
C THR A 113 -1.97 13.67 19.21
N THR A 114 -2.87 12.84 18.69
CA THR A 114 -4.16 12.53 19.33
C THR A 114 -4.30 11.07 19.73
N LEU A 115 -3.39 10.20 19.25
CA LEU A 115 -3.45 8.74 19.37
C LEU A 115 -4.74 8.11 18.82
N ILE A 116 -5.48 8.85 17.98
CA ILE A 116 -6.65 8.31 17.28
C ILE A 116 -6.14 7.40 16.18
N THR A 117 -6.68 6.17 16.19
CA THR A 117 -6.37 5.16 15.18
C THR A 117 -7.52 5.05 14.19
N THR A 118 -7.21 5.10 12.90
CA THR A 118 -8.20 4.95 11.83
C THR A 118 -7.82 3.79 10.92
N GLN A 119 -8.81 3.00 10.52
CA GLN A 119 -8.63 1.92 9.56
C GLN A 119 -9.21 2.29 8.19
N MET A 120 -8.52 1.86 7.14
CA MET A 120 -8.93 2.04 5.76
C MET A 120 -8.93 0.72 5.02
N GLU A 121 -10.07 0.40 4.43
CA GLU A 121 -10.22 -0.77 3.57
C GLU A 121 -9.62 -0.55 2.18
N SER A 122 -9.27 -1.66 1.52
CA SER A 122 -8.75 -1.68 0.14
C SER A 122 -9.60 -0.87 -0.83
N GLU A 123 -10.93 -1.06 -0.80
CA GLU A 123 -11.82 -0.38 -1.74
C GLU A 123 -11.77 1.15 -1.58
N ASN A 124 -11.69 1.63 -0.34
CA ASN A 124 -11.60 3.06 -0.06
C ASN A 124 -10.25 3.64 -0.52
N TYR A 125 -9.16 2.89 -0.32
CA TYR A 125 -7.84 3.29 -0.83
C TYR A 125 -7.83 3.41 -2.36
N TRP A 126 -8.34 2.39 -3.08
CA TRP A 126 -8.29 2.38 -4.55
C TRP A 126 -9.19 3.43 -5.23
N ARG A 127 -10.18 3.99 -4.53
CA ARG A 127 -10.98 5.12 -5.03
C ARG A 127 -10.15 6.40 -5.13
N HIS A 128 -9.23 6.62 -4.20
CA HIS A 128 -8.35 7.79 -4.15
C HIS A 128 -6.95 7.35 -3.70
N PRO A 129 -6.16 6.70 -4.58
CA PRO A 129 -4.87 6.16 -4.20
C PRO A 129 -3.90 7.30 -3.86
N PHE A 130 -3.11 7.10 -2.81
CA PHE A 130 -2.09 8.04 -2.34
C PHE A 130 -0.80 7.30 -1.99
N SER A 131 0.32 8.03 -2.03
CA SER A 131 1.66 7.54 -1.70
C SER A 131 2.13 8.06 -0.34
N SER A 132 3.14 7.41 0.25
CA SER A 132 3.82 7.94 1.42
C SER A 132 4.63 9.20 1.08
N VAL A 133 4.71 10.12 2.04
CA VAL A 133 5.51 11.35 1.97
C VAL A 133 6.95 11.05 2.34
N LEU A 134 7.13 10.28 3.41
CA LEU A 134 8.42 9.77 3.85
C LEU A 134 8.29 8.27 4.07
N SER A 135 9.26 7.53 3.53
CA SER A 135 9.38 6.10 3.78
C SER A 135 10.14 5.84 5.07
N ALA A 136 9.88 4.70 5.71
CA ALA A 136 10.62 4.23 6.88
C ALA A 136 12.16 4.23 6.69
N LYS A 137 12.65 4.14 5.44
CA LYS A 137 14.09 4.24 5.13
C LYS A 137 14.72 5.60 5.41
N ALA A 138 13.92 6.66 5.48
CA ALA A 138 14.37 8.02 5.75
C ALA A 138 14.33 8.37 7.25
N LEU A 139 14.04 7.40 8.12
CA LEU A 139 14.08 7.60 9.56
C LEU A 139 15.51 7.88 10.03
N VAL A 140 15.62 8.79 10.99
CA VAL A 140 16.88 9.20 11.61
C VAL A 140 16.81 8.86 13.09
N GLU A 141 17.94 8.45 13.66
CA GLU A 141 18.05 8.09 15.07
C GLU A 141 18.11 9.34 15.97
N TYR A 142 17.37 9.29 17.07
CA TYR A 142 17.33 10.31 18.11
C TYR A 142 17.58 9.67 19.47
N ILE A 143 18.26 10.41 20.34
CA ILE A 143 18.51 10.05 21.73
C ILE A 143 17.44 10.72 22.59
N VAL A 144 16.77 9.93 23.44
CA VAL A 144 15.77 10.43 24.38
C VAL A 144 16.47 10.96 25.63
N LEU A 145 16.20 12.22 25.97
CA LEU A 145 16.76 12.90 27.14
C LEU A 145 15.80 12.84 28.33
N ASP A 146 14.52 13.10 28.08
CA ASP A 146 13.48 13.14 29.11
C ASP A 146 12.11 12.76 28.56
N ILE A 147 11.23 12.24 29.42
CA ILE A 147 9.88 11.76 29.07
C ILE A 147 8.88 12.21 30.14
N GLU A 148 7.94 13.07 29.74
CA GLU A 148 6.80 13.49 30.55
C GLU A 148 5.50 12.89 30.00
N VAL A 149 4.90 11.96 30.74
CA VAL A 149 3.73 11.22 30.28
C VAL A 149 2.45 12.05 30.42
N LEU A 150 1.65 12.08 29.35
CA LEU A 150 0.40 12.82 29.24
C LEU A 150 -0.81 11.88 29.15
N GLY A 151 -1.76 12.09 30.06
CA GLY A 151 -3.09 11.47 29.98
C GLY A 151 -3.13 9.94 30.12
N PRO A 152 -4.29 9.31 29.82
CA PRO A 152 -4.48 7.88 29.97
C PRO A 152 -3.90 7.08 28.79
N HIS A 153 -3.66 5.79 29.03
CA HIS A 153 -3.29 4.85 27.97
C HIS A 153 -4.44 4.63 26.98
N HIS A 154 -4.13 4.65 25.68
CA HIS A 154 -5.06 4.37 24.60
C HIS A 154 -4.45 3.34 23.63
N ASN A 155 -5.09 2.18 23.48
CA ASN A 155 -4.66 1.11 22.56
C ASN A 155 -3.19 0.67 22.70
N GLY A 156 -2.66 0.66 23.92
CA GLY A 156 -1.27 0.30 24.19
C GLY A 156 -0.26 1.43 23.94
N TYR A 157 -0.72 2.60 23.49
CA TYR A 157 0.07 3.82 23.38
C TYR A 157 -0.34 4.83 24.46
N GLN A 158 0.54 5.77 24.77
CA GLN A 158 0.27 6.87 25.69
C GLN A 158 0.94 8.12 25.14
N LEU A 159 0.27 9.27 25.26
CA LEU A 159 0.86 10.53 24.87
C LEU A 159 1.96 10.85 25.88
N ALA A 160 3.05 11.42 25.39
CA ALA A 160 4.13 11.90 26.24
C ALA A 160 4.82 13.05 25.52
N ASP A 161 5.20 14.08 26.27
CA ASP A 161 6.15 15.06 25.83
C ASP A 161 7.55 14.46 26.01
N VAL A 162 8.28 14.36 24.90
CA VAL A 162 9.59 13.71 24.86
C VAL A 162 10.63 14.73 24.44
N GLN A 163 11.63 14.95 25.27
CA GLN A 163 12.79 15.74 24.90
C GLN A 163 13.79 14.83 24.18
N VAL A 164 14.10 15.17 22.92
CA VAL A 164 15.00 14.39 22.07
C VAL A 164 16.16 15.24 21.55
N ALA A 165 17.33 14.63 21.41
CA ALA A 165 18.48 15.18 20.70
C ALA A 165 18.83 14.30 19.52
N ARG A 166 19.32 14.89 18.43
CA ARG A 166 19.73 14.11 17.25
C ARG A 166 21.01 13.34 17.61
N SER A 167 21.08 12.06 17.25
CA SER A 167 22.24 11.20 17.58
C SER A 167 23.56 11.71 16.97
N SER A 168 23.48 12.52 15.90
CA SER A 168 24.65 13.10 15.23
C SER A 168 25.11 14.46 15.77
N ASP A 169 24.32 15.09 16.65
CA ASP A 169 24.64 16.40 17.25
C ASP A 169 25.44 16.20 18.55
#